data_AF-A0A8H3XDB3-F1
#
_entry.id   AF-A0A8H3XDB3-F1
#
_cell.length_a   1.000
_cell.length_b   1.000
_cell.length_c   1.000
_cell.angle_alpha   90.00
_cell.angle_beta   90.00
_cell.angle_gamma   90.00
#
_symmetry.space_group_name_H-M   'P 1'
#
loop_
_entity.id
_entity.type
_entity.pdbx_description
1 polymer ?
#
loop_
_entity_poly.entity_id
_entity_poly.type
_entity_poly.pdbx_seq_one_letter_code
_entity_poly.pdbx_strand_id
1 'polypeptide(L)'
;MLGSLDQYIKYEKHYNQVIRNDNFIKRLQNNLQFSTSINKEFNIKNNQLINENNQLKEIISCNFNNQQIRIKTIKEIAQKERKNFYDNLINLINNQERFSLENLLLYTPLDWLSKLNSVIVKFIKTIIYNENENQLIGEKLFKYTIAIDAIYGTRNLKYVSAINLAALAIKYAFARSKSIIDIDNHIISSRSYSKFVKWLENLASKQVIFPEGFVFLAFDNEQKGQKNYLDHEYNTVIFHTVTNFAAF
;
A
#
# COMPACT_ATOMS: atom_id res chain seq x y z
N MET A 1 -14.55 70.75 -41.82
CA MET A 1 -14.57 70.40 -40.38
C MET A 1 -13.86 69.05 -40.18
N LEU A 2 -12.53 69.00 -40.24
CA LEU A 2 -11.75 67.74 -40.09
C LEU A 2 -10.70 67.78 -38.97
N GLY A 3 -10.52 68.92 -38.29
CA GLY A 3 -9.55 69.06 -37.20
C GLY A 3 -10.01 68.52 -35.84
N SER A 4 -11.28 68.17 -35.64
CA SER A 4 -11.80 67.75 -34.32
C SER A 4 -11.78 66.24 -34.09
N LEU A 5 -11.95 65.42 -35.14
CA LEU A 5 -12.10 63.97 -35.00
C LEU A 5 -10.75 63.25 -34.85
N ASP A 6 -9.75 63.62 -35.65
CA ASP A 6 -8.40 63.02 -35.54
C ASP A 6 -7.74 63.34 -34.19
N GLN A 7 -7.98 64.54 -33.67
CA GLN A 7 -7.47 64.97 -32.37
C GLN A 7 -8.18 64.21 -31.24
N TYR A 8 -9.49 64.00 -31.36
CA TYR A 8 -10.27 63.16 -30.45
C TYR A 8 -9.76 61.71 -30.43
N ILE A 9 -9.55 61.08 -31.60
CA ILE A 9 -9.01 59.72 -31.71
C ILE A 9 -7.63 59.61 -31.06
N LYS A 10 -6.78 60.63 -31.21
CA LYS A 10 -5.47 60.68 -30.56
C LYS A 10 -5.58 60.78 -29.04
N TYR A 11 -6.49 61.61 -28.52
CA TYR A 11 -6.73 61.72 -27.07
C TYR A 11 -7.35 60.44 -26.50
N GLU A 12 -8.28 59.80 -27.20
CA GLU A 12 -8.89 58.53 -26.79
C GLU A 12 -7.85 57.41 -26.71
N LYS A 13 -6.98 57.28 -27.71
CA LYS A 13 -5.86 56.32 -27.69
C LYS A 13 -4.93 56.58 -26.51
N HIS A 14 -4.59 57.84 -26.25
CA HIS A 14 -3.72 58.20 -25.14
C HIS A 14 -4.38 57.92 -23.78
N TYR A 15 -5.65 58.27 -23.62
CA TYR A 15 -6.43 57.97 -22.41
C TYR A 15 -6.50 56.47 -22.14
N ASN A 16 -6.83 55.67 -23.16
CA ASN A 16 -6.88 54.21 -23.05
C ASN A 16 -5.50 53.61 -22.71
N GLN A 17 -4.41 54.20 -23.21
CA GLN A 17 -3.05 53.80 -22.85
C GLN A 17 -2.70 54.13 -21.40
N VAL A 18 -3.11 55.31 -20.90
CA VAL A 18 -2.96 55.70 -19.49
C VAL A 18 -3.73 54.73 -18.59
N ILE A 19 -5.01 54.48 -18.87
CA ILE A 19 -5.83 53.53 -18.10
C ILE A 19 -5.24 52.12 -18.10
N ARG A 20 -4.72 51.65 -19.24
CA ARG A 20 -4.05 50.35 -19.34
C ARG A 20 -2.79 50.31 -18.47
N ASN A 21 -1.99 51.37 -18.49
CA ASN A 21 -0.77 51.46 -17.69
C ASN A 21 -1.09 51.53 -16.19
N ASP A 22 -2.10 52.29 -15.78
CA ASP A 22 -2.54 52.36 -14.39
C ASP A 22 -3.02 51.01 -13.87
N ASN A 23 -3.80 50.28 -14.68
CA ASN A 23 -4.24 48.93 -14.35
C ASN A 23 -3.07 47.94 -14.27
N PHE A 24 -2.05 48.09 -15.13
CA PHE A 24 -0.85 47.28 -15.08
C PHE A 24 -0.03 47.55 -13.81
N ILE A 25 0.16 48.83 -13.44
CA ILE A 25 0.86 49.23 -12.21
C ILE A 25 0.14 48.68 -10.97
N LYS A 26 -1.20 48.78 -10.90
CA LYS A 26 -1.98 48.21 -9.80
C LYS A 26 -1.77 46.69 -9.67
N ARG A 27 -1.73 45.96 -10.79
CA ARG A 27 -1.45 44.52 -10.77
C ARG A 27 -0.04 44.21 -10.24
N LEU A 28 0.97 44.99 -10.63
CA LEU A 28 2.34 44.82 -10.13
C LEU A 28 2.42 45.07 -8.62
N GLN A 29 1.75 46.12 -8.12
CA GLN A 29 1.70 46.43 -6.69
C GLN A 29 1.05 45.31 -5.88
N ASN A 30 -0.07 44.76 -6.35
CA ASN A 30 -0.73 43.64 -5.68
C ASN A 30 0.16 42.37 -5.63
N ASN A 31 0.85 42.07 -6.74
CA ASN A 31 1.77 40.93 -6.80
C ASN A 31 2.97 41.09 -5.84
N LEU A 32 3.51 42.30 -5.72
CA LEU A 32 4.57 42.63 -4.75
C LEU A 32 4.07 42.50 -3.31
N GLN A 33 2.85 42.94 -3.02
CA GLN A 33 2.26 42.81 -1.69
C GLN A 33 2.01 41.34 -1.31
N PHE A 34 1.57 40.53 -2.27
CA PHE A 34 1.40 39.10 -2.08
C PHE A 34 2.73 38.38 -1.85
N SER A 35 3.76 38.66 -2.66
CA SER A 35 5.09 38.04 -2.51
C SER A 35 5.78 38.41 -1.21
N THR A 36 5.65 39.67 -0.77
CA THR A 36 6.18 40.11 0.53
C THR A 36 5.46 39.46 1.70
N SER A 37 4.16 39.21 1.59
CA SER A 37 3.38 38.51 2.62
C SER A 37 3.81 37.04 2.74
N ILE A 38 3.94 36.33 1.61
CA ILE A 38 4.45 34.95 1.58
C ILE A 38 5.86 34.86 2.18
N ASN A 39 6.76 35.77 1.79
CA ASN A 39 8.12 35.77 2.30
C ASN A 39 8.17 36.00 3.81
N LYS A 40 7.30 36.86 4.35
CA LYS A 40 7.18 37.06 5.81
C LYS A 40 6.72 35.79 6.51
N GLU A 41 5.68 35.14 6.00
CA GLU A 41 5.15 33.90 6.57
C GLU A 41 6.18 32.76 6.54
N PHE A 42 6.90 32.62 5.41
CA PHE A 42 7.99 31.68 5.26
C PHE A 42 9.13 31.95 6.27
N ASN A 43 9.52 33.21 6.43
CA ASN A 43 10.57 33.60 7.39
C ASN A 43 10.16 33.34 8.84
N ILE A 44 8.90 33.59 9.21
CA ILE A 44 8.38 33.28 10.55
C ILE A 44 8.48 31.78 10.81
N LYS A 45 8.03 30.96 9.84
CA LYS A 45 8.03 29.50 9.97
C LYS A 45 9.46 28.93 10.02
N ASN A 46 10.37 29.46 9.21
CA ASN A 46 11.78 29.08 9.28
C ASN A 46 12.41 29.44 10.63
N ASN A 47 12.15 30.64 11.16
CA ASN A 47 12.67 31.04 12.45
C ASN A 47 12.14 30.15 13.59
N GLN A 48 10.86 29.77 13.54
CA GLN A 48 10.29 28.79 14.48
C GLN A 48 11.03 27.44 14.42
N LEU A 49 11.21 26.89 13.22
CA LEU A 49 11.92 25.62 13.02
C LEU A 49 13.38 25.68 13.47
N ILE A 50 14.07 26.80 13.23
CA ILE A 50 15.45 27.00 13.70
C ILE A 50 15.48 26.99 15.23
N ASN A 51 14.52 27.65 15.87
CA ASN A 51 14.46 27.72 17.33
C ASN A 51 14.16 26.34 17.95
N GLU A 52 13.20 25.60 17.40
CA GLU A 52 12.91 24.22 17.80
C GLU A 52 14.14 23.31 17.64
N ASN A 53 14.86 23.43 16.52
CA ASN A 53 16.09 22.66 16.30
C ASN A 53 17.19 23.00 17.30
N ASN A 54 17.33 24.27 17.69
CA ASN A 54 18.31 24.67 18.70
C ASN A 54 17.95 24.12 20.08
N GLN A 55 16.68 24.19 20.47
CA GLN A 55 16.19 23.56 21.70
C GLN A 55 16.44 22.05 21.71
N LEU A 56 16.17 21.36 20.60
CA LEU A 56 16.46 19.93 20.46
C LEU A 56 17.95 19.64 20.56
N LYS A 57 18.81 20.45 19.94
CA LYS A 57 20.27 20.30 20.06
C LYS A 57 20.76 20.46 21.49
N GLU A 58 20.24 21.43 22.23
CA GLU A 58 20.56 21.63 23.65
C GLU A 58 20.07 20.48 24.53
N ILE A 59 18.85 19.99 24.28
CA ILE A 59 18.33 18.80 24.96
C ILE A 59 19.23 17.59 24.67
N ILE A 60 19.67 17.42 23.42
CA ILE A 60 20.54 16.32 23.01
C ILE A 60 21.91 16.43 23.69
N SER A 61 22.54 17.61 23.66
CA SER A 61 23.86 17.82 24.25
C SER A 61 23.85 17.66 25.77
N CYS A 62 22.81 18.13 26.46
CA CYS A 62 22.70 18.05 27.91
C CYS A 62 22.26 16.65 28.40
N ASN A 63 21.27 16.01 27.77
CA ASN A 63 20.72 14.74 28.27
C ASN A 63 21.50 13.51 27.82
N PHE A 64 22.22 13.54 26.69
CA PHE A 64 22.85 12.35 26.12
C PHE A 64 24.37 12.26 26.35
N ASN A 65 24.97 13.21 27.07
CA ASN A 65 26.38 13.11 27.49
C ASN A 65 26.63 11.97 28.49
N ASN A 66 25.61 11.55 29.24
CA ASN A 66 25.70 10.44 30.19
C ASN A 66 25.10 9.16 29.58
N GLN A 67 25.91 8.11 29.46
CA GLN A 67 25.47 6.80 28.94
C GLN A 67 24.26 6.21 29.69
N GLN A 68 24.18 6.38 31.01
CA GLN A 68 23.06 5.87 31.79
C GLN A 68 21.75 6.58 31.44
N ILE A 69 21.81 7.91 31.23
CA ILE A 69 20.65 8.68 30.79
C ILE A 69 20.21 8.23 29.40
N ARG A 70 21.17 8.04 28.47
CA ARG A 70 20.86 7.51 27.12
C ARG A 70 20.13 6.17 27.18
N ILE A 71 20.65 5.21 27.96
CA ILE A 71 20.05 3.89 28.11
C ILE A 71 18.64 3.99 28.72
N LYS A 72 18.47 4.82 29.75
CA LYS A 72 17.18 5.06 30.39
C LYS A 72 16.16 5.62 29.39
N THR A 73 16.54 6.66 28.64
CA THR A 73 15.67 7.28 27.63
C THR A 73 15.31 6.29 26.52
N ILE A 74 16.27 5.51 26.02
CA ILE A 74 15.99 4.47 25.01
C ILE A 74 14.99 3.44 25.54
N LYS A 75 15.14 3.02 26.80
CA LYS A 75 14.22 2.08 27.44
C LYS A 75 12.81 2.67 27.54
N GLU A 76 12.67 3.93 27.93
CA GLU A 76 11.39 4.64 28.01
C GLU A 76 10.73 4.76 26.64
N ILE A 77 11.49 5.15 25.61
CA ILE A 77 11.01 5.21 24.22
C ILE A 77 10.54 3.83 23.76
N ALA A 78 11.36 2.78 23.97
CA ALA A 78 11.00 1.42 23.55
C ALA A 78 9.73 0.92 24.25
N GLN A 79 9.56 1.24 25.54
CA GLN A 79 8.34 0.91 26.29
C GLN A 79 7.11 1.65 25.74
N LYS A 80 7.26 2.94 25.44
CA LYS A 80 6.19 3.76 24.87
C LYS A 80 5.78 3.25 23.49
N GLU A 81 6.75 2.96 22.61
CA GLU A 81 6.46 2.44 21.27
C GLU A 81 5.84 1.05 21.30
N ARG A 82 6.29 0.20 22.23
CA ARG A 82 5.65 -1.10 22.47
C ARG A 82 4.18 -0.91 22.85
N LYS A 83 3.87 0.00 23.77
CA LYS A 83 2.49 0.28 24.18
C LYS A 83 1.65 0.81 23.00
N ASN A 84 2.15 1.80 22.28
CA ASN A 84 1.49 2.37 21.10
C ASN A 84 1.15 1.29 20.05
N PHE A 85 2.06 0.35 19.82
CA PHE A 85 1.80 -0.77 18.91
C PHE A 85 0.65 -1.66 19.39
N TYR A 86 0.65 -2.06 20.66
CA TYR A 86 -0.43 -2.89 21.21
C TYR A 86 -1.77 -2.17 21.20
N ASP A 87 -1.80 -0.88 21.53
CA ASP A 87 -3.03 -0.07 21.47
C ASP A 87 -3.57 -0.01 20.03
N ASN A 88 -2.70 0.21 19.04
CA ASN A 88 -3.08 0.18 17.62
C ASN A 88 -3.60 -1.21 17.20
N LEU A 89 -2.94 -2.29 17.61
CA LEU A 89 -3.34 -3.65 17.31
C LEU A 89 -4.70 -4.01 17.92
N ILE A 90 -4.97 -3.59 19.16
CA ILE A 90 -6.26 -3.80 19.83
C ILE A 90 -7.37 -3.04 19.08
N ASN A 91 -7.11 -1.80 18.68
CA ASN A 91 -8.06 -1.02 17.88
C ASN A 91 -8.40 -1.71 16.56
N LEU A 92 -7.40 -2.32 15.89
CA LEU A 92 -7.64 -3.09 14.66
C LEU A 92 -8.48 -4.34 14.91
N ILE A 93 -8.21 -5.09 15.98
CA ILE A 93 -8.99 -6.29 16.33
C ILE A 93 -10.45 -5.93 16.61
N ASN A 94 -10.67 -4.83 17.34
CA ASN A 94 -12.01 -4.39 17.73
C ASN A 94 -12.80 -3.77 16.57
N ASN A 95 -12.11 -3.28 15.53
CA ASN A 95 -12.76 -2.76 14.34
C ASN A 95 -13.28 -3.90 13.46
N GLN A 96 -14.54 -4.29 13.65
CA GLN A 96 -15.21 -5.30 12.83
C GLN A 96 -15.67 -4.75 11.47
N GLU A 97 -15.97 -3.46 11.38
CA GLU A 97 -16.44 -2.80 10.15
C GLU A 97 -15.45 -2.94 9.00
N ARG A 98 -14.15 -3.11 9.30
CA ARG A 98 -13.10 -3.34 8.30
C ARG A 98 -13.33 -4.57 7.41
N PHE A 99 -14.19 -5.50 7.83
CA PHE A 99 -14.56 -6.69 7.07
C PHE A 99 -15.88 -6.55 6.30
N SER A 100 -16.57 -5.41 6.42
CA SER A 100 -17.75 -5.15 5.58
C SER A 100 -17.34 -5.11 4.11
N LEU A 101 -18.25 -5.56 3.25
CA LEU A 101 -17.99 -5.61 1.81
C LEU A 101 -17.65 -4.22 1.24
N GLU A 102 -18.35 -3.18 1.70
CA GLU A 102 -18.08 -1.79 1.30
C GLU A 102 -16.66 -1.36 1.66
N ASN A 103 -16.21 -1.62 2.88
CA ASN A 103 -14.85 -1.27 3.31
C ASN A 103 -13.77 -2.11 2.62
N LEU A 104 -14.07 -3.36 2.26
CA LEU A 104 -13.16 -4.21 1.47
C LEU A 104 -13.05 -3.74 0.01
N LEU A 105 -14.14 -3.25 -0.58
CA LEU A 105 -14.15 -2.71 -1.94
C LEU A 105 -13.46 -1.35 -2.04
N LEU A 106 -13.58 -0.51 -1.01
CA LEU A 106 -12.89 0.78 -0.90
C LEU A 106 -11.45 0.66 -0.36
N TYR A 107 -10.99 -0.56 -0.10
CA TYR A 107 -9.71 -0.80 0.53
C TYR A 107 -8.55 -0.36 -0.36
N THR A 108 -7.71 0.55 0.14
CA THR A 108 -6.42 0.85 -0.47
C THR A 108 -5.27 0.54 0.50
N PRO A 109 -4.14 0.00 0.01
CA PRO A 109 -3.00 -0.27 0.88
C PRO A 109 -2.47 0.99 1.59
N LEU A 110 -2.50 2.15 0.92
CA LEU A 110 -2.05 3.43 1.49
C LEU A 110 -2.93 3.88 2.65
N ASP A 111 -4.26 3.78 2.51
CA ASP A 111 -5.21 4.17 3.56
C ASP A 111 -5.15 3.22 4.76
N TRP A 112 -4.80 1.97 4.54
CA TRP A 112 -4.57 1.04 5.65
C TRP A 112 -3.27 1.37 6.38
N LEU A 113 -2.17 1.57 5.64
CA LEU A 113 -0.86 1.92 6.21
C LEU A 113 -0.90 3.22 7.03
N SER A 114 -1.71 4.20 6.61
CA SER A 114 -1.85 5.48 7.33
C SER A 114 -2.53 5.34 8.70
N LYS A 115 -3.30 4.26 8.92
CA LYS A 115 -4.00 3.96 10.19
C LYS A 115 -3.14 3.16 11.18
N LEU A 116 -1.98 2.68 10.76
CA LEU A 116 -1.09 1.85 11.58
C LEU A 116 -0.09 2.67 12.37
N ASN A 117 0.60 2.00 13.30
CA ASN A 117 1.75 2.60 13.99
C ASN A 117 2.80 3.10 12.98
N SER A 118 3.04 4.41 12.98
CA SER A 118 3.89 5.10 12.01
C SER A 118 5.37 4.70 12.11
N VAL A 119 5.85 4.30 13.28
CA VAL A 119 7.24 3.86 13.50
C VAL A 119 7.49 2.54 12.79
N ILE A 120 6.61 1.55 12.94
CA ILE A 120 6.74 0.26 12.25
C ILE A 120 6.62 0.43 10.74
N VAL A 121 5.62 1.18 10.31
CA VAL A 121 5.41 1.55 8.89
C VAL A 121 6.72 2.11 8.33
N LYS A 122 7.25 3.16 8.95
CA LYS A 122 8.48 3.81 8.47
C LYS A 122 9.71 2.89 8.54
N PHE A 123 9.83 2.06 9.57
CA PHE A 123 10.92 1.10 9.72
C PHE A 123 10.94 0.07 8.59
N ILE A 124 9.80 -0.59 8.34
CA ILE A 124 9.69 -1.58 7.26
C ILE A 124 9.84 -0.91 5.89
N LYS A 125 9.35 0.31 5.75
CA LYS A 125 9.55 1.09 4.53
C LYS A 125 11.03 1.27 4.27
N THR A 126 11.81 1.69 5.27
CA THR A 126 13.27 1.85 5.14
C THR A 126 13.99 0.55 4.80
N ILE A 127 13.56 -0.61 5.34
CA ILE A 127 14.18 -1.91 5.02
C ILE A 127 13.92 -2.31 3.56
N ILE A 128 12.70 -2.12 3.08
CA ILE A 128 12.30 -2.51 1.71
C ILE A 128 12.85 -1.53 0.67
N TYR A 129 13.10 -0.28 1.08
CA TYR A 129 13.65 0.75 0.21
C TYR A 129 15.18 0.76 0.23
N ASN A 130 15.78 0.02 -0.69
CA ASN A 130 17.18 0.19 -1.07
C ASN A 130 17.22 0.67 -2.53
N GLU A 131 17.57 1.95 -2.70
CA GLU A 131 17.97 2.64 -3.94
C GLU A 131 16.91 2.98 -5.03
N ASN A 132 16.94 4.25 -5.45
CA ASN A 132 16.64 4.83 -6.77
C ASN A 132 15.23 4.90 -7.37
N GLU A 133 14.17 4.48 -6.70
CA GLU A 133 12.82 4.89 -7.09
C GLU A 133 12.29 5.94 -6.12
N ASN A 134 11.44 6.86 -6.55
CA ASN A 134 10.88 7.90 -5.69
C ASN A 134 9.45 7.60 -5.23
N GLN A 135 8.82 6.52 -5.71
CA GLN A 135 7.41 6.25 -5.49
C GLN A 135 7.12 4.78 -5.19
N LEU A 136 6.34 4.58 -4.14
CA LEU A 136 5.94 3.27 -3.63
C LEU A 136 4.58 2.92 -4.28
N ILE A 137 4.62 2.37 -5.49
CA ILE A 137 3.42 2.12 -6.33
C ILE A 137 3.31 0.62 -6.67
N GLY A 138 2.08 0.15 -6.85
CA GLY A 138 1.79 -1.19 -7.38
C GLY A 138 2.31 -2.32 -6.50
N GLU A 139 3.11 -3.21 -7.09
CA GLU A 139 3.61 -4.42 -6.44
C GLU A 139 4.46 -4.12 -5.20
N LYS A 140 5.31 -3.08 -5.23
CA LYS A 140 6.14 -2.71 -4.08
C LYS A 140 5.29 -2.28 -2.89
N LEU A 141 4.21 -1.53 -3.15
CA LEU A 141 3.24 -1.13 -2.14
C LEU A 141 2.52 -2.32 -1.54
N PHE A 142 2.13 -3.28 -2.38
CA PHE A 142 1.50 -4.50 -1.91
C PHE A 142 2.45 -5.35 -1.05
N LYS A 143 3.68 -5.61 -1.50
CA LYS A 143 4.71 -6.35 -0.73
C LYS A 143 4.99 -5.71 0.62
N TYR A 144 5.14 -4.39 0.63
CA TYR A 144 5.33 -3.60 1.84
C TYR A 144 4.14 -3.74 2.82
N THR A 145 2.92 -3.70 2.30
CA THR A 145 1.69 -3.85 3.07
C THR A 145 1.57 -5.25 3.68
N ILE A 146 1.85 -6.30 2.89
CA ILE A 146 1.86 -7.70 3.33
C ILE A 146 2.91 -7.93 4.42
N ALA A 147 4.10 -7.36 4.27
CA ALA A 147 5.16 -7.49 5.28
C ALA A 147 4.72 -6.91 6.63
N ILE A 148 4.06 -5.75 6.62
CA ILE A 148 3.53 -5.14 7.85
C ILE A 148 2.40 -6.01 8.41
N ASP A 149 1.49 -6.48 7.57
CA ASP A 149 0.36 -7.31 8.02
C ASP A 149 0.82 -8.61 8.70
N ALA A 150 1.86 -9.25 8.15
CA ALA A 150 2.50 -10.41 8.76
C ALA A 150 3.09 -10.09 10.15
N ILE A 151 3.66 -8.89 10.33
CA ILE A 151 4.13 -8.45 11.66
C ILE A 151 2.96 -8.33 12.63
N TYR A 152 1.82 -7.75 12.23
CA TYR A 152 0.66 -7.66 13.11
C TYR A 152 0.09 -9.05 13.43
N GLY A 153 -0.03 -9.95 12.44
CA GLY A 153 -0.51 -11.33 12.62
C GLY A 153 0.38 -12.17 13.52
N THR A 154 1.70 -12.07 13.39
CA THR A 154 2.64 -12.81 14.26
C THR A 154 2.62 -12.33 15.71
N ARG A 155 2.15 -11.10 15.98
CA ARG A 155 2.14 -10.52 17.32
C ARG A 155 0.89 -10.85 18.12
N ASN A 156 -0.22 -11.19 17.47
CA ASN A 156 -1.44 -11.56 18.17
C ASN A 156 -2.27 -12.56 17.35
N LEU A 157 -2.48 -13.75 17.89
CA LEU A 157 -3.27 -14.82 17.27
C LEU A 157 -4.72 -14.44 16.98
N LYS A 158 -5.27 -13.44 17.69
CA LYS A 158 -6.63 -12.93 17.46
C LYS A 158 -6.71 -11.93 16.31
N TYR A 159 -5.57 -11.43 15.82
CA TYR A 159 -5.55 -10.52 14.69
C TYR A 159 -5.89 -11.29 13.40
N VAL A 160 -7.00 -10.90 12.77
CA VAL A 160 -7.38 -11.35 11.43
C VAL A 160 -7.02 -10.26 10.43
N SER A 161 -6.35 -10.65 9.36
CA SER A 161 -5.91 -9.73 8.31
C SER A 161 -7.03 -9.45 7.31
N ALA A 162 -7.38 -8.16 7.15
CA ALA A 162 -8.28 -7.72 6.10
C ALA A 162 -7.64 -7.84 4.70
N ILE A 163 -6.32 -7.67 4.60
CA ILE A 163 -5.57 -7.78 3.35
C ILE A 163 -5.59 -9.22 2.85
N ASN A 164 -5.27 -10.15 3.75
CA ASN A 164 -5.26 -11.56 3.40
C ASN A 164 -6.67 -12.03 3.06
N LEU A 165 -7.70 -11.56 3.79
CA LEU A 165 -9.10 -11.85 3.46
C LEU A 165 -9.48 -11.34 2.07
N ALA A 166 -9.15 -10.10 1.72
CA ALA A 166 -9.41 -9.54 0.40
C ALA A 166 -8.67 -10.33 -0.71
N ALA A 167 -7.41 -10.67 -0.49
CA ALA A 167 -6.63 -11.47 -1.42
C ALA A 167 -7.24 -12.87 -1.63
N LEU A 168 -7.67 -13.54 -0.55
CA LEU A 168 -8.35 -14.83 -0.61
C LEU A 168 -9.71 -14.74 -1.32
N ALA A 169 -10.47 -13.68 -1.10
CA ALA A 169 -11.75 -13.46 -1.78
C ALA A 169 -11.56 -13.30 -3.30
N ILE A 170 -10.53 -12.56 -3.72
CA ILE A 170 -10.16 -12.42 -5.14
C ILE A 170 -9.75 -13.77 -5.73
N LYS A 171 -8.88 -14.52 -5.05
CA LYS A 171 -8.47 -15.87 -5.48
C LYS A 171 -9.68 -16.81 -5.63
N TYR A 172 -10.57 -16.82 -4.64
CA TYR A 172 -11.79 -17.63 -4.67
C TYR A 172 -12.71 -17.22 -5.82
N ALA A 173 -12.90 -15.92 -6.04
CA ALA A 173 -13.71 -15.40 -7.15
C ALA A 173 -13.16 -15.85 -8.51
N PHE A 174 -11.84 -15.79 -8.71
CA PHE A 174 -11.20 -16.30 -9.91
C PHE A 174 -11.38 -17.82 -10.07
N ALA A 175 -11.17 -18.58 -9.00
CA ALA A 175 -11.30 -20.05 -9.03
C ALA A 175 -12.74 -20.52 -9.33
N ARG A 176 -13.75 -19.75 -8.93
CA ARG A 176 -15.18 -20.07 -9.13
C ARG A 176 -15.80 -19.43 -10.36
N SER A 177 -15.13 -18.47 -11.00
CA SER A 177 -15.69 -17.78 -12.16
C SER A 177 -15.84 -18.71 -13.36
N LYS A 178 -17.01 -18.64 -14.03
CA LYS A 178 -17.27 -19.30 -15.32
C LYS A 178 -16.63 -18.57 -16.51
N SER A 179 -16.08 -17.37 -16.29
CA SER A 179 -15.42 -16.52 -17.28
C SER A 179 -14.21 -15.87 -16.63
N ILE A 180 -13.01 -16.24 -17.05
CA ILE A 180 -11.77 -15.57 -16.62
C ILE A 180 -11.50 -14.49 -17.66
N ILE A 181 -11.35 -13.26 -17.22
CA ILE A 181 -10.86 -12.16 -18.06
C ILE A 181 -9.35 -12.16 -17.87
N ASP A 182 -8.62 -12.43 -18.95
CA ASP A 182 -7.18 -12.28 -18.97
C ASP A 182 -6.79 -10.83 -18.66
N ILE A 183 -5.65 -10.59 -18.00
CA ILE A 183 -5.19 -9.23 -17.66
C ILE A 183 -4.98 -8.39 -18.95
N ASP A 184 -4.80 -9.05 -20.09
CA ASP A 184 -4.75 -8.47 -21.44
C ASP A 184 -6.13 -8.36 -22.13
N ASN A 185 -7.23 -8.17 -21.38
CA ASN A 185 -8.60 -7.92 -21.88
C ASN A 185 -9.26 -9.03 -22.72
N HIS A 186 -8.72 -10.24 -22.75
CA HIS A 186 -9.36 -11.36 -23.45
C HIS A 186 -10.29 -12.13 -22.50
N ILE A 187 -11.60 -12.11 -22.79
CA ILE A 187 -12.61 -12.87 -22.02
C ILE A 187 -12.57 -14.34 -22.48
N ILE A 188 -12.15 -15.25 -21.60
CA ILE A 188 -12.13 -16.70 -21.88
C ILE A 188 -13.15 -17.42 -20.99
N SER A 189 -13.91 -18.33 -21.57
CA SER A 189 -14.86 -19.17 -20.81
C SER A 189 -14.11 -20.20 -19.95
N SER A 190 -14.24 -20.04 -18.63
CA SER A 190 -13.68 -20.90 -17.60
C SER A 190 -14.69 -21.98 -17.22
N ARG A 191 -14.50 -23.21 -17.72
CA ARG A 191 -15.15 -24.39 -17.14
C ARG A 191 -14.09 -25.11 -16.30
N SER A 192 -14.14 -24.90 -14.98
CA SER A 192 -13.42 -25.60 -13.89
C SER A 192 -12.05 -25.09 -13.44
N TYR A 193 -11.77 -25.37 -12.16
CA TYR A 193 -10.51 -25.15 -11.42
C TYR A 193 -9.25 -25.56 -12.19
N SER A 194 -9.30 -26.63 -12.99
CA SER A 194 -8.16 -27.12 -13.77
C SER A 194 -7.72 -26.18 -14.90
N LYS A 195 -8.63 -25.35 -15.43
CA LYS A 195 -8.28 -24.31 -16.43
C LYS A 195 -7.67 -23.06 -15.80
N PHE A 196 -8.10 -22.67 -14.60
CA PHE A 196 -7.49 -21.57 -13.85
C PHE A 196 -6.05 -21.91 -13.43
N VAL A 197 -5.86 -23.15 -12.92
CA VAL A 197 -4.54 -23.72 -12.65
C VAL A 197 -3.71 -23.66 -13.93
N LYS A 198 -4.16 -24.25 -15.06
CA LYS A 198 -3.46 -24.17 -16.36
C LYS A 198 -3.16 -22.75 -16.88
N TRP A 199 -3.98 -21.75 -16.55
CA TRP A 199 -3.75 -20.36 -16.94
C TRP A 199 -2.67 -19.69 -16.07
N LEU A 200 -2.73 -19.84 -14.74
CA LEU A 200 -1.63 -19.45 -13.83
C LEU A 200 -0.33 -20.15 -14.20
N GLU A 201 -0.45 -21.42 -14.57
CA GLU A 201 0.59 -22.32 -15.04
C GLU A 201 1.27 -21.83 -16.33
N ASN A 202 0.52 -21.19 -17.22
CA ASN A 202 1.05 -20.64 -18.47
C ASN A 202 1.64 -19.23 -18.28
N LEU A 203 1.11 -18.42 -17.36
CA LEU A 203 1.66 -17.10 -17.00
C LEU A 203 2.98 -17.21 -16.24
N ALA A 204 3.09 -18.18 -15.34
CA ALA A 204 4.35 -18.57 -14.73
C ALA A 204 5.12 -19.45 -15.72
N SER A 205 5.86 -18.84 -16.65
CA SER A 205 6.72 -19.55 -17.63
C SER A 205 7.82 -20.42 -17.02
N LYS A 206 7.78 -20.69 -15.71
CA LYS A 206 8.10 -21.98 -15.08
C LYS A 206 7.17 -22.19 -13.87
N GLN A 207 6.43 -23.30 -13.87
CA GLN A 207 5.46 -23.65 -12.83
C GLN A 207 6.06 -24.29 -11.59
N VAL A 208 5.53 -23.89 -10.43
CA VAL A 208 5.13 -24.84 -9.37
C VAL A 208 3.74 -24.40 -8.91
N ILE A 209 2.72 -25.27 -8.97
CA ILE A 209 1.36 -24.91 -8.53
C ILE A 209 0.87 -25.81 -7.39
N PHE A 210 0.45 -25.13 -6.33
CA PHE A 210 -0.13 -25.69 -5.10
C PHE A 210 -1.60 -25.25 -4.92
N PRO A 211 -2.44 -26.06 -4.24
CA PRO A 211 -3.85 -25.79 -4.05
C PRO A 211 -4.14 -24.95 -2.79
N GLU A 212 -5.37 -24.43 -2.64
CA GLU A 212 -5.91 -23.83 -1.39
C GLU A 212 -7.16 -24.62 -0.93
N GLY A 213 -7.49 -24.86 0.37
CA GLY A 213 -7.07 -24.28 1.66
C GLY A 213 -5.92 -24.97 2.40
N PHE A 214 -5.94 -25.10 3.76
CA PHE A 214 -4.86 -25.79 4.53
C PHE A 214 -4.52 -27.14 3.85
N VAL A 215 -3.34 -27.22 3.23
CA VAL A 215 -2.97 -28.37 2.41
C VAL A 215 -2.18 -29.36 3.26
N PHE A 216 -2.84 -30.31 3.91
CA PHE A 216 -2.15 -31.58 4.20
C PHE A 216 -2.19 -32.44 2.92
N LEU A 217 -1.04 -32.60 2.26
CA LEU A 217 -0.90 -33.51 1.13
C LEU A 217 -0.72 -34.94 1.64
N ALA A 218 -1.84 -35.64 1.77
CA ALA A 218 -1.93 -37.06 2.04
C ALA A 218 -2.28 -37.80 0.75
N PHE A 219 -1.30 -38.47 0.14
CA PHE A 219 -1.52 -39.33 -1.01
C PHE A 219 -1.89 -40.73 -0.52
N ASP A 220 -3.19 -41.04 -0.44
CA ASP A 220 -3.68 -42.43 -0.43
C ASP A 220 -3.87 -42.85 -1.89
N ASN A 221 -2.85 -43.50 -2.44
CA ASN A 221 -2.93 -44.04 -3.78
C ASN A 221 -3.59 -45.42 -3.70
N GLU A 222 -4.90 -45.44 -3.89
CA GLU A 222 -5.63 -46.65 -4.27
C GLU A 222 -5.21 -47.04 -5.69
N GLN A 223 -4.28 -47.98 -5.81
CA GLN A 223 -3.84 -48.49 -7.10
C GLN A 223 -4.65 -49.72 -7.48
N LYS A 224 -5.38 -49.60 -8.59
CA LYS A 224 -6.05 -50.71 -9.27
C LYS A 224 -5.13 -51.31 -10.32
N GLY A 225 -4.43 -52.35 -9.94
CA GLY A 225 -3.58 -53.11 -10.85
C GLY A 225 -4.37 -54.26 -11.47
N GLN A 226 -4.42 -54.32 -12.80
CA GLN A 226 -4.82 -55.53 -13.51
C GLN A 226 -3.58 -56.42 -13.64
N LYS A 227 -3.57 -57.58 -12.98
CA LYS A 227 -2.49 -58.55 -13.14
C LYS A 227 -2.80 -59.41 -14.37
N ASN A 228 -2.31 -58.98 -15.52
CA ASN A 228 -2.33 -59.80 -16.73
C ASN A 228 -1.33 -60.93 -16.54
N TYR A 229 -1.81 -62.12 -16.18
CA TYR A 229 -1.04 -63.33 -16.43
C TYR A 229 -1.79 -64.38 -17.23
N LEU A 230 -3.12 -64.50 -17.20
CA LEU A 230 -3.88 -65.34 -18.13
C LEU A 230 -5.32 -64.81 -18.31
N ASP A 231 -5.83 -64.88 -19.55
CA ASP A 231 -7.04 -64.26 -20.09
C ASP A 231 -8.35 -64.49 -19.29
N HIS A 232 -9.09 -63.40 -19.04
CA HIS A 232 -10.54 -63.18 -19.26
C HIS A 232 -11.03 -61.92 -18.49
N GLU A 233 -12.05 -61.25 -19.03
CA GLU A 233 -12.28 -59.79 -19.03
C GLU A 233 -12.50 -59.02 -17.71
N TYR A 234 -12.44 -59.58 -16.50
CA TYR A 234 -12.89 -58.82 -15.30
C TYR A 234 -12.20 -59.16 -13.98
N ASN A 235 -10.89 -58.88 -13.82
CA ASN A 235 -10.24 -58.95 -12.51
C ASN A 235 -9.26 -57.80 -12.26
N THR A 236 -9.72 -56.81 -11.49
CA THR A 236 -8.92 -55.66 -11.02
C THR A 236 -8.70 -55.80 -9.51
N VAL A 237 -7.44 -55.85 -9.05
CA VAL A 237 -7.12 -55.89 -7.62
C VAL A 237 -6.70 -54.50 -7.15
N ILE A 238 -7.16 -54.14 -5.96
CA ILE A 238 -6.98 -52.83 -5.35
C ILE A 238 -5.95 -52.93 -4.21
N PHE A 239 -4.93 -52.08 -4.21
CA PHE A 239 -4.03 -51.90 -3.07
C PHE A 239 -4.04 -50.44 -2.62
N HIS A 240 -3.91 -50.20 -1.32
CA HIS A 240 -3.87 -48.85 -0.74
C HIS A 240 -2.51 -48.60 -0.08
N THR A 241 -1.86 -47.49 -0.42
CA THR A 241 -0.64 -47.02 0.26
C THR A 241 -0.75 -45.53 0.50
N VAL A 242 -0.59 -45.09 1.76
CA VAL A 242 -0.83 -43.69 2.18
C VAL A 242 0.48 -43.01 2.60
N THR A 243 0.79 -41.84 2.02
CA THR A 243 1.94 -40.98 2.39
C THR A 243 1.50 -39.54 2.68
N ASN A 244 1.85 -38.97 3.84
CA ASN A 244 1.29 -37.69 4.31
C ASN A 244 2.32 -36.58 4.56
N PHE A 245 1.98 -35.34 4.17
CA PHE A 245 2.66 -34.07 4.44
C PHE A 245 1.67 -32.99 4.90
N ALA A 246 2.17 -31.96 5.58
CA ALA A 246 1.42 -30.84 6.15
C ALA A 246 1.83 -29.48 5.54
N ALA A 247 0.87 -28.66 5.12
CA ALA A 247 1.07 -27.27 4.72
C ALA A 247 -0.04 -26.38 5.30
N PHE A 248 0.36 -25.16 5.68
CA PHE A 248 -0.48 -24.04 6.10
C PHE A 248 -0.97 -23.25 4.90
#